data_AF-A0A015LEJ5-F1
#
_entry.id   AF-A0A015LEJ5-F1
#
_cell.length_a   1.000
_cell.length_b   1.000
_cell.length_c   1.000
_cell.angle_alpha   90.00
_cell.angle_beta   90.00
_cell.angle_gamma   90.00
#
_symmetry.space_group_name_H-M   'P 1'
#
loop_
_entity.id
_entity.type
_entity.pdbx_description
1 polymer ?
#
loop_
_entity_poly.entity_id
_entity_poly.type
_entity_poly.pdbx_seq_one_letter_code
_entity_poly.pdbx_strand_id
1 'polypeptide(L)'
;MYVYEDELYLSSTDEQDLLVLLADQANNPDYDYIAKLFQKYRETSLGDRNGSLMFRRLVDVVNEYNSSDREKAILQEYDSRTGKALILCVVTGLMSRVHEKIPQSGEIYYVDASASFKPLNTSITLLCTSCAVGALPLGLFITSDKLEITLEKALNLLKSILPQHAFFGRGPLLGPKVILTDDSSAERNTLELCWPEGIRLLCLFHVLQAFWRWLHNSKHHINKEDRVTIMAKMKEILYAQTGSDMYTHYDEFKQQFYHHYHQLRKHFELLWERHCFWALSFRSELHMRENNTNNYIERSFGILKDVVFARTQAYNCVQVFQFVTTTMERFYALRLLSLAHRYTGHLRIAKRFLCLGWDTVNMDTIQKSNVEHEFYVKSVNNANLFYTVNSEIGTCTCPIGASGAPCKHQGAVSVKFHISTFNFLPSLTSSDRMLYAYIALGYTAKDNSFYASLHAEFTPQDQESLQVTMKKSGSNASNASVEFRDSIEEVDNTSTFIDFLEEIKEDYQNGDVQLRTALNKLAERYKAAKMKSVPRLVSFLYDMNRDLDLTIKIKSGPMIRVQVESVKRRKTEGSGRKRKLPASIIKDKENLDFQAIPS
;
A
#
# COMPACT_ATOMS: atom_id res chain seq x y z
N MET A 1 5.49 24.67 19.26
CA MET A 1 5.48 26.02 19.84
C MET A 1 4.10 26.32 20.36
N TYR A 2 3.10 26.69 19.55
CA TYR A 2 1.76 26.94 20.08
C TYR A 2 1.16 25.80 20.91
N VAL A 3 1.23 24.55 20.44
CA VAL A 3 0.79 23.37 21.23
C VAL A 3 1.56 23.21 22.56
N TYR A 4 2.84 23.58 22.59
CA TYR A 4 3.68 23.48 23.78
C TYR A 4 3.43 24.65 24.73
N GLU A 5 3.20 25.86 24.21
CA GLU A 5 2.71 26.99 24.99
C GLU A 5 1.36 26.61 25.62
N ASP A 6 0.42 26.04 24.88
CA ASP A 6 -0.87 25.55 25.39
C ASP A 6 -0.68 24.49 26.51
N GLU A 7 0.29 23.59 26.39
CA GLU A 7 0.65 22.65 27.47
C GLU A 7 1.19 23.37 28.72
N LEU A 8 1.93 24.48 28.56
CA LEU A 8 2.35 25.34 29.69
C LEU A 8 1.14 26.04 30.35
N TYR A 9 0.18 26.53 29.55
CA TYR A 9 -1.08 27.08 30.07
C TYR A 9 -1.89 26.05 30.87
N LEU A 10 -1.91 24.79 30.41
CA LEU A 10 -2.64 23.71 31.08
C LEU A 10 -1.91 23.16 32.32
N SER A 11 -0.60 23.32 32.41
CA SER A 11 0.23 22.80 33.51
C SER A 11 0.51 23.81 34.61
N SER A 12 0.28 25.11 34.37
CA SER A 12 0.40 26.14 35.40
C SER A 12 -0.64 25.99 36.50
N THR A 13 -0.22 26.19 37.75
CA THR A 13 -1.09 26.05 38.93
C THR A 13 -1.93 27.30 39.21
N ASP A 14 -1.45 28.47 38.81
CA ASP A 14 -2.15 29.75 38.86
C ASP A 14 -1.59 30.74 37.83
N GLU A 15 -2.22 31.92 37.71
CA GLU A 15 -1.82 32.95 36.74
C GLU A 15 -0.40 33.51 36.99
N GLN A 16 0.08 33.49 38.23
CA GLN A 16 1.39 34.02 38.57
C GLN A 16 2.49 33.04 38.18
N ASP A 17 2.27 31.74 38.40
CA ASP A 17 3.11 30.63 37.95
C ASP A 17 3.21 30.58 36.42
N LEU A 18 2.07 30.73 35.74
CA LEU A 18 2.01 30.81 34.28
C LEU A 18 2.87 31.97 33.73
N LEU A 19 2.80 33.15 34.36
CA LEU A 19 3.56 34.31 33.94
C LEU A 19 5.07 34.08 34.06
N VAL A 20 5.50 33.37 35.11
CA VAL A 20 6.91 32.97 35.30
C VAL A 20 7.32 31.93 34.25
N LEU A 21 6.49 30.91 33.99
CA LEU A 21 6.76 29.86 32.99
C LEU A 21 6.89 30.42 31.58
N LEU A 22 6.02 31.35 31.18
CA LEU A 22 6.06 31.97 29.85
C LEU A 22 7.25 32.92 29.68
N ALA A 23 7.72 33.55 30.76
CA ALA A 23 8.85 34.48 30.73
C ALA A 23 10.23 33.78 30.76
N ASP A 24 10.31 32.57 31.32
CA ASP A 24 11.56 31.81 31.38
C ASP A 24 11.85 31.13 30.04
N GLN A 25 12.85 31.61 29.30
CA GLN A 25 13.26 31.03 28.02
C GLN A 25 13.82 29.61 28.11
N ALA A 26 14.20 29.13 29.31
CA ALA A 26 14.54 27.73 29.49
C ALA A 26 13.29 26.83 29.40
N ASN A 27 12.13 27.34 29.84
CA ASN A 27 10.86 26.62 29.83
C ASN A 27 10.02 26.94 28.60
N ASN A 28 9.98 28.21 28.16
CA ASN A 28 9.30 28.68 26.95
C ASN A 28 10.32 29.31 25.96
N PRO A 29 11.13 28.50 25.27
CA PRO A 29 12.13 29.00 24.35
C PRO A 29 11.49 29.68 23.14
N ASP A 30 12.10 30.81 22.72
CA ASP A 30 11.66 31.49 21.51
C ASP A 30 11.94 30.67 20.24
N TYR A 31 11.32 31.09 19.14
CA TYR A 31 11.46 30.42 17.85
C TYR A 31 12.92 30.37 17.36
N ASP A 32 13.71 31.42 17.61
CA ASP A 32 15.09 31.50 17.14
C ASP A 32 15.99 30.52 17.91
N TYR A 33 15.74 30.33 19.20
CA TYR A 33 16.40 29.34 20.03
C TYR A 33 16.08 27.92 19.53
N ILE A 34 14.79 27.62 19.33
CA ILE A 34 14.36 26.33 18.77
C ILE A 34 14.95 26.11 17.37
N ALA A 35 14.98 27.14 16.52
CA ALA A 35 15.56 27.05 15.18
C ALA A 35 17.07 26.77 15.23
N LYS A 36 17.82 27.41 16.13
CA LYS A 36 19.25 27.14 16.36
C LYS A 36 19.48 25.74 16.90
N LEU A 37 18.68 25.28 17.87
CA LEU A 37 18.76 23.94 18.42
C LEU A 37 18.50 22.89 17.34
N PHE A 38 17.48 23.11 16.52
CA PHE A 38 17.13 22.23 15.41
C PHE A 38 18.20 22.23 14.30
N GLN A 39 18.83 23.36 14.04
CA GLN A 39 19.96 23.44 13.10
C GLN A 39 21.18 22.68 13.64
N LYS A 40 21.51 22.85 14.93
CA LYS A 40 22.56 22.09 15.60
C LYS A 40 22.29 20.59 15.54
N TYR A 41 21.05 20.17 15.83
CA TYR A 41 20.62 18.78 15.68
C TYR A 41 20.84 18.25 14.26
N ARG A 42 20.49 19.03 13.22
CA ARG A 42 20.70 18.61 11.82
C ARG A 42 22.17 18.39 11.53
N GLU A 43 23.02 19.35 11.90
CA GLU A 43 24.46 19.28 11.68
C GLU A 43 25.09 18.08 12.40
N THR A 44 24.72 17.84 13.66
CA THR A 44 25.30 16.76 14.46
C THR A 44 24.74 15.37 14.11
N SER A 45 23.43 15.27 13.87
CA SER A 45 22.74 13.99 13.76
C SER A 45 22.54 13.54 12.31
N LEU A 46 22.39 14.48 11.38
CA LEU A 46 22.12 14.21 9.96
C LEU A 46 23.27 14.63 9.03
N GLY A 47 24.15 15.52 9.46
CA GLY A 47 25.18 16.15 8.63
C GLY A 47 24.61 17.20 7.67
N ASP A 48 25.35 17.50 6.60
CA ASP A 48 24.93 18.46 5.59
C ASP A 48 23.75 17.95 4.74
N ARG A 49 23.12 18.85 3.96
CA ARG A 49 22.08 18.45 2.99
C ARG A 49 22.62 17.50 1.91
N ASN A 50 23.87 17.69 1.52
CA ASN A 50 24.58 16.90 0.51
C ASN A 50 26.09 17.00 0.75
N GLY A 51 26.88 16.24 0.01
CA GLY A 51 28.34 16.30 0.08
C GLY A 51 28.96 15.37 1.13
N SER A 52 30.23 15.61 1.43
CA SER A 52 31.09 14.70 2.19
C SER A 52 30.66 14.51 3.65
N LEU A 53 30.20 15.57 4.33
CA LEU A 53 29.74 15.47 5.72
C LEU A 53 28.48 14.59 5.84
N MET A 54 27.57 14.68 4.86
CA MET A 54 26.40 13.82 4.78
C MET A 54 26.77 12.36 4.56
N PHE A 55 27.72 12.08 3.66
CA PHE A 55 28.18 10.70 3.41
C PHE A 55 28.96 10.12 4.59
N ARG A 56 29.84 10.90 5.23
CA ARG A 56 30.53 10.48 6.47
C ARG A 56 29.51 10.06 7.52
N ARG A 57 28.51 10.92 7.78
CA ARG A 57 27.44 10.58 8.74
C ARG A 57 26.65 9.35 8.32
N LEU A 58 26.37 9.18 7.03
CA LEU A 58 25.65 8.03 6.50
C LEU A 58 26.45 6.72 6.70
N VAL A 59 27.76 6.75 6.46
CA VAL A 59 28.66 5.62 6.73
C VAL A 59 28.63 5.26 8.21
N ASP A 60 28.75 6.25 9.10
CA ASP A 60 28.73 6.01 10.55
C ASP A 60 27.42 5.31 10.99
N VAL A 61 26.26 5.82 10.58
CA VAL A 61 24.97 5.21 10.97
C VAL A 61 24.73 3.84 10.33
N VAL A 62 25.25 3.60 9.12
CA VAL A 62 25.16 2.27 8.47
C VAL A 62 26.06 1.27 9.19
N ASN A 63 27.26 1.67 9.61
CA ASN A 63 28.17 0.82 10.38
C ASN A 63 27.61 0.51 11.77
N GLU A 64 27.04 1.51 12.46
CA GLU A 64 26.35 1.33 13.73
C GLU A 64 25.19 0.34 13.58
N TYR A 65 24.35 0.51 12.55
CA TYR A 65 23.25 -0.39 12.25
C TYR A 65 23.70 -1.83 11.95
N ASN A 66 24.79 -1.99 11.19
CA ASN A 66 25.36 -3.30 10.86
C ASN A 66 26.09 -3.98 12.03
N SER A 67 26.31 -3.27 13.14
CA SER A 67 26.96 -3.83 14.32
C SER A 67 26.09 -4.87 15.04
N SER A 68 24.78 -4.92 14.74
CA SER A 68 23.89 -5.99 15.17
C SER A 68 23.88 -7.15 14.16
N ASP A 69 23.74 -8.40 14.64
CA ASP A 69 23.77 -9.58 13.76
C ASP A 69 22.53 -9.71 12.87
N ARG A 70 21.42 -9.05 13.22
CA ARG A 70 20.10 -9.26 12.60
C ARG A 70 19.77 -8.25 11.50
N GLU A 71 20.50 -7.15 11.44
CA GLU A 71 20.22 -6.01 10.57
C GLU A 71 21.36 -5.85 9.56
N LYS A 72 21.01 -5.63 8.29
CA LYS A 72 22.02 -5.45 7.24
C LYS A 72 21.65 -4.27 6.33
N ALA A 73 22.62 -3.41 6.12
CA ALA A 73 22.58 -2.34 5.14
C ALA A 73 23.93 -2.26 4.42
N ILE A 74 23.92 -1.85 3.17
CA ILE A 74 25.14 -1.64 2.39
C ILE A 74 25.04 -0.33 1.63
N LEU A 75 26.13 0.44 1.67
CA LEU A 75 26.24 1.76 1.07
C LEU A 75 27.34 1.76 0.00
N GLN A 76 26.99 2.24 -1.19
CA GLN A 76 27.92 2.76 -2.18
C GLN A 76 27.74 4.27 -2.25
N GLU A 77 28.79 5.00 -1.90
CA GLU A 77 28.81 6.45 -2.04
C GLU A 77 28.77 6.91 -3.50
N TYR A 78 28.22 8.10 -3.71
CA TYR A 78 28.24 8.76 -5.01
C TYR A 78 29.63 9.28 -5.32
N ASP A 79 30.11 9.02 -6.53
CA ASP A 79 31.38 9.57 -7.02
C ASP A 79 31.23 10.06 -8.46
N SER A 80 31.23 11.37 -8.64
CA SER A 80 31.11 12.00 -9.96
C SER A 80 32.34 11.80 -10.85
N ARG A 81 33.52 11.50 -10.29
CA ARG A 81 34.75 11.30 -11.07
C ARG A 81 34.75 9.94 -11.76
N THR A 82 34.23 8.93 -11.07
CA THR A 82 34.10 7.56 -11.59
C THR A 82 32.72 7.26 -12.17
N GLY A 83 31.76 8.20 -12.08
CA GLY A 83 30.38 8.01 -12.53
C GLY A 83 29.59 7.05 -11.64
N LYS A 84 30.03 6.78 -10.41
CA LYS A 84 29.33 5.88 -9.48
C LYS A 84 28.09 6.56 -8.92
N ALA A 85 26.95 5.92 -9.13
CA ALA A 85 25.69 6.28 -8.49
C ALA A 85 25.73 6.05 -6.97
N LEU A 86 24.96 6.84 -6.23
CA LEU A 86 24.62 6.51 -4.84
C LEU A 86 23.73 5.27 -4.84
N ILE A 87 24.10 4.26 -4.06
CA ILE A 87 23.25 3.10 -3.79
C ILE A 87 23.25 2.85 -2.28
N LEU A 88 22.07 2.78 -1.66
CA LEU A 88 21.91 2.37 -0.27
C LEU A 88 20.85 1.28 -0.21
N CYS A 89 21.25 0.05 0.11
CA CYS A 89 20.35 -1.10 0.28
C CYS A 89 20.13 -1.36 1.76
N VAL A 90 18.89 -1.70 2.15
CA VAL A 90 18.50 -1.92 3.54
C VAL A 90 17.61 -3.16 3.63
N VAL A 91 17.99 -4.07 4.53
CA VAL A 91 17.19 -5.21 4.99
C VAL A 91 17.11 -5.13 6.51
N THR A 92 15.91 -4.83 7.02
CA THR A 92 15.65 -4.73 8.46
C THR A 92 15.55 -6.11 9.12
N GLY A 93 15.69 -6.16 10.44
CA GLY A 93 15.47 -7.39 11.20
C GLY A 93 14.07 -7.96 10.95
N LEU A 94 13.04 -7.10 10.89
CA LEU A 94 11.69 -7.50 10.51
C LEU A 94 11.63 -8.10 9.10
N MET A 95 12.23 -7.45 8.09
CA MET A 95 12.24 -7.94 6.70
C MET A 95 12.93 -9.32 6.60
N SER A 96 14.03 -9.53 7.33
CA SER A 96 14.72 -10.81 7.42
C SER A 96 13.80 -11.93 7.96
N ARG A 97 13.05 -11.65 9.04
CA ARG A 97 12.08 -12.61 9.59
C ARG A 97 10.88 -12.85 8.67
N VAL A 98 10.45 -11.85 7.88
CA VAL A 98 9.43 -12.05 6.84
C VAL A 98 9.93 -13.03 5.79
N HIS A 99 11.18 -12.88 5.32
CA HIS A 99 11.79 -13.83 4.40
C HIS A 99 11.86 -15.26 4.95
N GLU A 100 12.14 -15.42 6.24
CA GLU A 100 12.24 -16.72 6.91
C GLU A 100 10.87 -17.39 7.09
N LYS A 101 9.87 -16.63 7.52
CA LYS A 101 8.63 -17.18 8.09
C LYS A 101 7.39 -17.06 7.21
N ILE A 102 7.41 -16.24 6.15
CA ILE A 102 6.26 -16.02 5.27
C ILE A 102 6.45 -16.80 3.96
N PRO A 103 5.70 -17.91 3.72
CA PRO A 103 5.83 -18.73 2.51
C PRO A 103 5.64 -17.95 1.23
N GLN A 104 4.71 -16.98 1.23
CA GLN A 104 4.41 -16.15 0.07
C GLN A 104 5.62 -15.34 -0.41
N SER A 105 6.62 -15.09 0.45
CA SER A 105 7.87 -14.43 0.04
C SER A 105 8.64 -15.25 -0.99
N GLY A 106 8.54 -16.58 -0.98
CA GLY A 106 9.11 -17.45 -2.01
C GLY A 106 8.26 -17.61 -3.26
N GLU A 107 6.96 -17.29 -3.18
CA GLU A 107 5.99 -17.47 -4.26
C GLU A 107 5.88 -16.22 -5.13
N ILE A 108 5.51 -15.09 -4.53
CA ILE A 108 5.20 -13.85 -5.23
C ILE A 108 5.87 -12.66 -4.56
N TYR A 109 6.48 -11.86 -5.41
CA TYR A 109 7.27 -10.70 -5.06
C TYR A 109 6.83 -9.50 -5.90
N TYR A 110 6.64 -8.36 -5.26
CA TYR A 110 6.27 -7.10 -5.91
C TYR A 110 7.43 -6.11 -5.80
N VAL A 111 7.68 -5.39 -6.89
CA VAL A 111 8.70 -4.34 -6.94
C VAL A 111 8.17 -3.11 -7.69
N ASP A 112 8.38 -1.93 -7.10
CA ASP A 112 8.14 -0.64 -7.75
C ASP A 112 9.04 0.43 -7.11
N ALA A 113 9.23 1.53 -7.84
CA ALA A 113 10.15 2.60 -7.51
C ALA A 113 9.47 3.98 -7.52
N SER A 114 9.43 4.63 -6.37
CA SER A 114 8.91 5.99 -6.20
C SER A 114 10.04 6.98 -5.90
N ALA A 115 9.88 8.25 -6.28
CA ALA A 115 10.86 9.30 -6.02
C ALA A 115 10.25 10.45 -5.19
N SER A 116 11.08 11.46 -4.92
CA SER A 116 10.73 12.72 -4.22
C SER A 116 10.55 12.62 -2.72
N PHE A 117 11.19 11.64 -2.09
CA PHE A 117 11.25 11.50 -0.63
C PHE A 117 12.25 12.46 0.02
N LYS A 118 13.17 13.06 -0.75
CA LYS A 118 14.11 14.10 -0.31
C LYS A 118 14.39 15.12 -1.42
N PRO A 119 15.00 16.29 -1.12
CA PRO A 119 15.26 17.35 -2.10
C PRO A 119 16.09 16.91 -3.31
N LEU A 120 17.06 16.01 -3.12
CA LEU A 120 17.89 15.46 -4.21
C LEU A 120 17.13 14.46 -5.12
N ASN A 121 15.85 14.19 -4.83
CA ASN A 121 14.95 13.38 -5.65
C ASN A 121 15.49 11.98 -6.01
N THR A 122 16.26 11.35 -5.12
CA THR A 122 16.61 9.93 -5.25
C THR A 122 15.37 9.06 -5.32
N SER A 123 15.48 7.92 -5.98
CA SER A 123 14.44 6.91 -6.04
C SER A 123 14.54 5.98 -4.84
N ILE A 124 13.41 5.57 -4.27
CA ILE A 124 13.31 4.45 -3.35
C ILE A 124 12.59 3.33 -4.12
N THR A 125 13.27 2.21 -4.29
CA THR A 125 12.67 0.98 -4.80
C THR A 125 12.34 0.08 -3.62
N LEU A 126 11.06 -0.27 -3.49
CA LEU A 126 10.55 -1.11 -2.41
C LEU A 126 10.29 -2.52 -2.94
N LEU A 127 10.58 -3.50 -2.10
CA LEU A 127 10.31 -4.90 -2.36
C LEU A 127 9.35 -5.39 -1.28
N CYS A 128 8.25 -6.02 -1.68
CA CYS A 128 7.31 -6.60 -0.73
C CYS A 128 6.72 -7.92 -1.22
N THR A 129 6.16 -8.69 -0.30
CA THR A 129 5.27 -9.82 -0.60
C THR A 129 3.87 -9.53 -0.04
N SER A 130 2.89 -10.35 -0.40
CA SER A 130 1.51 -10.26 0.07
C SER A 130 1.14 -11.49 0.88
N CYS A 131 0.50 -11.28 2.02
CA CYS A 131 -0.10 -12.35 2.82
C CYS A 131 -1.45 -11.88 3.38
N ALA A 132 -2.07 -12.70 4.22
CA ALA A 132 -3.38 -12.41 4.81
C ALA A 132 -3.41 -11.10 5.61
N VAL A 133 -2.27 -10.64 6.14
CA VAL A 133 -2.17 -9.40 6.94
C VAL A 133 -1.98 -8.13 6.11
N GLY A 134 -1.77 -8.28 4.79
CA GLY A 134 -1.45 -7.19 3.88
C GLY A 134 -0.11 -7.40 3.15
N ALA A 135 0.44 -6.30 2.62
CA ALA A 135 1.80 -6.27 2.11
C ALA A 135 2.78 -6.28 3.29
N LEU A 136 3.84 -7.08 3.19
CA LEU A 136 4.96 -7.06 4.11
C LEU A 136 6.26 -6.76 3.35
N PRO A 137 7.12 -5.88 3.87
CA PRO A 137 8.35 -5.50 3.19
C PRO A 137 9.39 -6.64 3.25
N LEU A 138 10.16 -6.77 2.19
CA LEU A 138 11.27 -7.73 2.06
C LEU A 138 12.63 -7.04 2.00
N GLY A 139 12.65 -5.81 1.49
CA GLY A 139 13.87 -5.01 1.38
C GLY A 139 13.57 -3.72 0.66
N LEU A 140 14.54 -2.81 0.67
CA LEU A 140 14.49 -1.64 -0.19
C LEU A 140 15.89 -1.18 -0.56
N PHE A 141 15.96 -0.40 -1.63
CA PHE A 141 17.18 0.29 -1.99
C PHE A 141 16.89 1.69 -2.52
N ILE A 142 17.87 2.57 -2.33
CA ILE A 142 17.81 3.98 -2.69
C ILE A 142 18.88 4.27 -3.71
N THR A 143 18.51 4.88 -4.85
CA THR A 143 19.44 5.20 -5.93
C THR A 143 19.40 6.68 -6.34
N SER A 144 20.54 7.21 -6.77
CA SER A 144 20.62 8.57 -7.36
C SER A 144 19.98 8.69 -8.73
N ASP A 145 19.92 7.61 -9.49
CA ASP A 145 19.33 7.54 -10.82
C ASP A 145 18.54 6.22 -11.01
N LYS A 146 17.95 6.05 -12.19
CA LYS A 146 17.14 4.88 -12.56
C LYS A 146 17.72 4.15 -13.77
N LEU A 147 19.02 4.26 -14.01
CA LEU A 147 19.67 3.57 -15.11
C LEU A 147 19.70 2.06 -14.83
N GLU A 148 19.59 1.26 -15.88
CA GLU A 148 19.59 -0.21 -15.78
C GLU A 148 20.83 -0.73 -15.05
N ILE A 149 22.01 -0.21 -15.38
CA ILE A 149 23.29 -0.55 -14.71
C ILE A 149 23.28 -0.24 -13.21
N THR A 150 22.64 0.86 -12.81
CA THR A 150 22.52 1.24 -11.40
C THR A 150 21.56 0.32 -10.67
N LEU A 151 20.43 -0.03 -11.29
CA LEU A 151 19.45 -0.95 -10.72
C LEU A 151 20.02 -2.36 -10.59
N GLU A 152 20.75 -2.84 -11.60
CA GLU A 152 21.44 -4.14 -11.57
C GLU A 152 22.43 -4.19 -10.42
N LYS A 153 23.28 -3.17 -10.30
CA LYS A 153 24.23 -3.08 -9.20
C LYS A 153 23.54 -3.00 -7.83
N ALA A 154 22.43 -2.26 -7.73
CA ALA A 154 21.67 -2.15 -6.50
C ALA A 154 21.02 -3.47 -6.08
N LEU A 155 20.44 -4.22 -7.02
CA LEU A 155 19.90 -5.56 -6.74
C LEU A 155 21.01 -6.54 -6.36
N ASN A 156 22.17 -6.52 -7.02
CA ASN A 156 23.28 -7.39 -6.63
C ASN A 156 23.84 -7.05 -5.24
N LEU A 157 23.92 -5.76 -4.88
CA LEU A 157 24.25 -5.33 -3.52
C LEU A 157 23.17 -5.72 -2.50
N LEU A 158 21.90 -5.67 -2.88
CA LEU A 158 20.82 -6.14 -2.01
C LEU A 158 20.92 -7.66 -1.79
N LYS A 159 21.18 -8.44 -2.85
CA LYS A 159 21.35 -9.90 -2.79
C LYS A 159 22.47 -10.31 -1.84
N SER A 160 23.56 -9.54 -1.75
CA SER A 160 24.67 -9.85 -0.86
C SER A 160 24.36 -9.65 0.62
N ILE A 161 23.35 -8.84 0.96
CA ILE A 161 22.92 -8.60 2.34
C ILE A 161 21.62 -9.33 2.73
N LEU A 162 20.96 -9.99 1.78
CA LEU A 162 19.81 -10.84 2.06
C LEU A 162 20.25 -12.08 2.87
N PRO A 163 19.39 -12.56 3.80
CA PRO A 163 19.71 -13.76 4.57
C PRO A 163 19.78 -15.00 3.67
N GLN A 164 20.55 -16.01 4.08
CA GLN A 164 20.66 -17.27 3.31
C GLN A 164 19.31 -17.98 3.15
N HIS A 165 18.43 -17.87 4.15
CA HIS A 165 17.06 -18.39 4.12
C HIS A 165 16.08 -17.47 3.36
N ALA A 166 16.56 -16.47 2.61
CA ALA A 166 15.69 -15.54 1.89
C ALA A 166 14.66 -16.25 1.01
N PHE A 167 13.51 -15.59 0.83
CA PHE A 167 12.42 -16.07 -0.02
C PHE A 167 11.94 -17.47 0.38
N PHE A 168 11.69 -17.66 1.68
CA PHE A 168 11.25 -18.92 2.28
C PHE A 168 12.15 -20.11 1.91
N GLY A 169 13.47 -19.90 2.06
CA GLY A 169 14.48 -20.94 1.83
C GLY A 169 14.96 -21.10 0.38
N ARG A 170 14.42 -20.34 -0.60
CA ARG A 170 14.97 -20.34 -1.97
C ARG A 170 16.34 -19.68 -2.06
N GLY A 171 16.65 -18.79 -1.12
CA GLY A 171 17.92 -18.09 -1.02
C GLY A 171 18.06 -16.90 -1.98
N PRO A 172 19.07 -16.04 -1.75
CA PRO A 172 19.22 -14.78 -2.46
C PRO A 172 19.59 -14.94 -3.94
N LEU A 173 20.20 -16.07 -4.32
CA LEU A 173 20.62 -16.35 -5.69
C LEU A 173 19.44 -16.77 -6.58
N LEU A 174 18.57 -17.68 -6.10
CA LEU A 174 17.39 -18.12 -6.85
C LEU A 174 16.28 -17.06 -6.84
N GLY A 175 16.11 -16.34 -5.73
CA GLY A 175 15.07 -15.33 -5.61
C GLY A 175 13.65 -15.92 -5.53
N PRO A 176 12.60 -15.10 -5.70
CA PRO A 176 11.21 -15.55 -5.68
C PRO A 176 10.82 -16.29 -6.98
N LYS A 177 9.77 -17.13 -6.94
CA LYS A 177 9.24 -17.81 -8.14
C LYS A 177 8.64 -16.84 -9.14
N VAL A 178 7.86 -15.87 -8.66
CA VAL A 178 7.17 -14.89 -9.51
C VAL A 178 7.49 -13.47 -9.06
N ILE A 179 7.79 -12.60 -10.04
CA ILE A 179 8.08 -11.19 -9.85
C ILE A 179 7.04 -10.37 -10.61
N LEU A 180 6.20 -9.64 -9.88
CA LEU A 180 5.21 -8.72 -10.45
C LEU A 180 5.74 -7.28 -10.42
N THR A 181 5.81 -6.67 -11.59
CA THR A 181 6.33 -5.31 -11.78
C THR A 181 5.46 -4.48 -12.74
N ASP A 182 5.72 -3.18 -12.80
CA ASP A 182 5.17 -2.30 -13.82
C ASP A 182 5.89 -2.48 -15.17
N ASP A 183 5.34 -1.91 -16.26
CA ASP A 183 6.02 -1.97 -17.56
C ASP A 183 7.14 -0.92 -17.66
N SER A 184 8.25 -1.20 -16.97
CA SER A 184 9.52 -0.47 -17.03
C SER A 184 10.57 -1.35 -17.67
N SER A 185 11.13 -0.95 -18.83
CA SER A 185 12.17 -1.73 -19.49
C SER A 185 13.39 -1.95 -18.60
N ALA A 186 13.88 -0.89 -17.93
CA ALA A 186 15.04 -0.98 -17.06
C ALA A 186 14.81 -1.94 -15.89
N GLU A 187 13.66 -1.85 -15.19
CA GLU A 187 13.35 -2.78 -14.09
C GLU A 187 13.22 -4.20 -14.60
N ARG A 188 12.53 -4.38 -15.74
CA ARG A 188 12.34 -5.69 -16.36
C ARG A 188 13.68 -6.35 -16.68
N ASN A 189 14.54 -5.68 -17.45
CA ASN A 189 15.83 -6.23 -17.88
C ASN A 189 16.72 -6.53 -16.68
N THR A 190 16.81 -5.61 -15.72
CA THR A 190 17.56 -5.80 -14.49
C THR A 190 17.07 -7.02 -13.68
N LEU A 191 15.76 -7.22 -13.54
CA LEU A 191 15.23 -8.37 -12.78
C LEU A 191 15.54 -9.70 -13.49
N GLU A 192 15.50 -9.72 -14.82
CA GLU A 192 15.86 -10.89 -15.64
C GLU A 192 17.33 -11.25 -15.52
N LEU A 193 18.22 -10.26 -15.44
CA LEU A 193 19.65 -10.47 -15.20
C LEU A 193 19.92 -10.94 -13.76
N CYS A 194 19.26 -10.33 -12.77
CA CYS A 194 19.53 -10.61 -11.36
C CYS A 194 18.87 -11.90 -10.84
N TRP A 195 17.71 -12.29 -11.36
CA TRP A 195 16.99 -13.52 -10.99
C TRP A 195 16.40 -14.20 -12.24
N PRO A 196 17.24 -14.88 -13.04
CA PRO A 196 16.82 -15.46 -14.33
C PRO A 196 15.79 -16.58 -14.20
N GLU A 197 15.73 -17.28 -13.06
CA GLU A 197 14.71 -18.31 -12.78
C GLU A 197 13.36 -17.73 -12.32
N GLY A 198 13.31 -16.44 -12.03
CA GLY A 198 12.09 -15.75 -11.60
C GLY A 198 11.17 -15.46 -12.79
N ILE A 199 9.94 -15.97 -12.74
CA ILE A 199 8.93 -15.68 -13.76
C ILE A 199 8.47 -14.23 -13.59
N ARG A 200 8.82 -13.38 -14.55
CA ARG A 200 8.46 -11.97 -14.54
C ARG A 200 7.08 -11.75 -15.15
N LEU A 201 6.19 -11.10 -14.42
CA LEU A 201 4.86 -10.72 -14.87
C LEU A 201 4.66 -9.20 -14.77
N LEU A 202 3.79 -8.67 -15.63
CA LEU A 202 3.39 -7.27 -15.62
C LEU A 202 2.09 -7.07 -14.86
N CYS A 203 1.96 -5.98 -14.11
CA CYS A 203 0.68 -5.60 -13.52
C CYS A 203 -0.40 -5.41 -14.60
N LEU A 204 -1.50 -6.17 -14.51
CA LEU A 204 -2.60 -6.09 -15.51
C LEU A 204 -3.19 -4.69 -15.61
N PHE A 205 -3.36 -4.03 -14.46
CA PHE A 205 -3.86 -2.66 -14.41
C PHE A 205 -2.94 -1.70 -15.17
N HIS A 206 -1.62 -1.81 -14.99
CA HIS A 206 -0.67 -0.93 -15.68
C HIS A 206 -0.62 -1.17 -17.19
N VAL A 207 -0.77 -2.42 -17.64
CA VAL A 207 -0.87 -2.73 -19.08
C VAL A 207 -2.13 -2.10 -19.68
N LEU A 208 -3.29 -2.31 -19.05
CA LEU A 208 -4.56 -1.71 -19.49
C LEU A 208 -4.51 -0.17 -19.43
N GLN A 209 -3.92 0.40 -18.39
CA GLN A 209 -3.80 1.84 -18.23
C GLN A 209 -2.85 2.45 -19.27
N ALA A 210 -1.73 1.80 -19.58
CA ALA A 210 -0.81 2.23 -20.62
C ALA A 210 -1.49 2.20 -21.99
N PHE A 211 -2.18 1.10 -22.32
CA PHE A 211 -2.93 0.97 -23.57
C PHE A 211 -4.06 2.00 -23.67
N TRP A 212 -4.80 2.23 -22.58
CA TRP A 212 -5.84 3.25 -22.52
C TRP A 212 -5.28 4.66 -22.80
N ARG A 213 -4.15 5.03 -22.18
CA ARG A 213 -3.51 6.33 -22.43
C ARG A 213 -3.03 6.45 -23.87
N TRP A 214 -2.52 5.36 -24.43
CA TRP A 214 -2.13 5.30 -25.83
C TRP A 214 -3.35 5.57 -26.72
N LEU A 215 -4.46 4.85 -26.55
CA LEU A 215 -5.70 5.08 -27.33
C LEU A 215 -6.23 6.51 -27.24
N HIS A 216 -6.03 7.19 -26.11
CA HIS A 216 -6.50 8.56 -25.88
C HIS A 216 -5.52 9.65 -26.35
N ASN A 217 -4.33 9.27 -26.80
CA ASN A 217 -3.37 10.21 -27.35
C ASN A 217 -3.78 10.64 -28.77
N SER A 218 -4.00 11.94 -28.96
CA SER A 218 -4.46 12.50 -30.24
C SER A 218 -3.51 12.22 -31.41
N LYS A 219 -2.22 11.98 -31.14
CA LYS A 219 -1.20 11.66 -32.15
C LYS A 219 -1.43 10.33 -32.87
N HIS A 220 -2.25 9.44 -32.30
CA HIS A 220 -2.48 8.10 -32.84
C HIS A 220 -3.72 8.00 -33.71
N HIS A 221 -4.48 9.10 -33.84
CA HIS A 221 -5.63 9.21 -34.75
C HIS A 221 -6.70 8.11 -34.58
N ILE A 222 -6.89 7.63 -33.35
CA ILE A 222 -7.97 6.67 -33.02
C ILE A 222 -9.28 7.45 -32.80
N ASN A 223 -10.33 7.07 -33.54
CA ASN A 223 -11.65 7.68 -33.41
C ASN A 223 -12.19 7.51 -31.99
N LYS A 224 -12.85 8.55 -31.46
CA LYS A 224 -13.34 8.54 -30.07
C LYS A 224 -14.35 7.41 -29.81
N GLU A 225 -15.20 7.13 -30.79
CA GLU A 225 -16.25 6.11 -30.71
C GLU A 225 -15.67 4.70 -30.63
N ASP A 226 -14.59 4.43 -31.37
CA ASP A 226 -13.97 3.11 -31.43
C ASP A 226 -13.11 2.78 -30.20
N ARG A 227 -12.65 3.79 -29.43
CA ARG A 227 -11.77 3.58 -28.26
C ARG A 227 -12.37 2.64 -27.24
N VAL A 228 -13.69 2.72 -27.01
CA VAL A 228 -14.39 1.87 -26.04
C VAL A 228 -14.38 0.42 -26.50
N THR A 229 -14.71 0.19 -27.77
CA THR A 229 -14.74 -1.15 -28.39
C THR A 229 -13.34 -1.77 -28.44
N ILE A 230 -12.33 -1.00 -28.86
CA ILE A 230 -10.93 -1.44 -28.87
C ILE A 230 -10.47 -1.82 -27.45
N MET A 231 -10.82 -1.01 -26.45
CA MET A 231 -10.47 -1.29 -25.05
C MET A 231 -11.22 -2.52 -24.50
N ALA A 232 -12.47 -2.74 -24.89
CA ALA A 232 -13.25 -3.91 -24.50
C ALA A 232 -12.61 -5.19 -25.04
N LYS A 233 -12.25 -5.23 -26.33
CA LYS A 233 -11.56 -6.37 -26.94
C LYS A 233 -10.18 -6.61 -26.32
N MET A 234 -9.40 -5.58 -26.00
CA MET A 234 -8.15 -5.74 -25.25
C MET A 234 -8.38 -6.40 -23.88
N LYS A 235 -9.47 -6.08 -23.18
CA LYS A 235 -9.81 -6.73 -21.91
C LYS A 235 -10.19 -8.21 -22.12
N GLU A 236 -10.95 -8.53 -23.16
CA GLU A 236 -11.28 -9.93 -23.51
C GLU A 236 -10.02 -10.75 -23.75
N ILE A 237 -9.06 -10.21 -24.51
CA ILE A 237 -7.75 -10.83 -24.73
C ILE A 237 -6.99 -11.00 -23.41
N LEU A 238 -6.88 -9.94 -22.61
CA LEU A 238 -6.06 -9.93 -21.41
C LEU A 238 -6.61 -10.83 -20.29
N TYR A 239 -7.94 -10.88 -20.12
CA TYR A 239 -8.63 -11.67 -19.08
C TYR A 239 -9.11 -13.05 -19.55
N ALA A 240 -8.77 -13.46 -20.78
CA ALA A 240 -9.02 -14.81 -21.26
C ALA A 240 -8.42 -15.86 -20.31
N GLN A 241 -9.23 -16.87 -19.96
CA GLN A 241 -8.84 -17.93 -19.01
C GLN A 241 -7.93 -18.97 -19.68
N THR A 242 -8.09 -19.18 -20.98
CA THR A 242 -7.31 -20.16 -21.74
C THR A 242 -6.52 -19.47 -22.86
N GLY A 243 -5.43 -20.11 -23.30
CA GLY A 243 -4.68 -19.65 -24.46
C GLY A 243 -5.54 -19.62 -25.73
N SER A 244 -6.38 -20.64 -25.94
CA SER A 244 -7.27 -20.74 -27.10
C SER A 244 -8.23 -19.55 -27.20
N ASP A 245 -8.89 -19.18 -26.09
CA ASP A 245 -9.80 -18.04 -26.06
C ASP A 245 -9.05 -16.73 -26.33
N MET A 246 -7.86 -16.58 -25.74
CA MET A 246 -7.00 -15.41 -25.95
C MET A 246 -6.61 -15.23 -27.43
N TYR A 247 -6.18 -16.30 -28.11
CA TYR A 247 -5.85 -16.26 -29.54
C TYR A 247 -7.08 -15.97 -30.39
N THR A 248 -8.23 -16.54 -30.05
CA THR A 248 -9.50 -16.26 -30.75
C THR A 248 -9.87 -14.78 -30.66
N HIS A 249 -9.86 -14.20 -29.45
CA HIS A 249 -10.12 -12.77 -29.27
C HIS A 249 -9.07 -11.88 -29.93
N TYR A 250 -7.82 -12.34 -30.02
CA TYR A 250 -6.78 -11.63 -30.75
C TYR A 250 -7.05 -11.61 -32.26
N ASP A 251 -7.43 -12.72 -32.86
CA ASP A 251 -7.74 -12.78 -34.29
C ASP A 251 -8.95 -11.90 -34.65
N GLU A 252 -9.99 -11.90 -33.81
CA GLU A 252 -11.14 -10.99 -33.94
C GLU A 252 -10.68 -9.51 -33.88
N PHE A 253 -9.78 -9.18 -32.95
CA PHE A 253 -9.24 -7.83 -32.82
C PHE A 253 -8.48 -7.39 -34.07
N LYS A 254 -7.68 -8.29 -34.66
CA LYS A 254 -6.94 -8.02 -35.91
C LYS A 254 -7.91 -7.72 -37.05
N GLN A 255 -8.89 -8.60 -37.27
CA GLN A 255 -9.85 -8.49 -38.36
C GLN A 255 -10.64 -7.17 -38.27
N GLN A 256 -11.03 -6.79 -37.06
CA GLN A 256 -11.86 -5.61 -36.84
C GLN A 256 -11.09 -4.29 -37.01
N PHE A 257 -9.86 -4.20 -36.49
CA PHE A 257 -9.20 -2.89 -36.32
C PHE A 257 -7.95 -2.66 -37.16
N TYR A 258 -7.25 -3.69 -37.62
CA TYR A 258 -5.91 -3.49 -38.23
C TYR A 258 -5.95 -2.79 -39.58
N HIS A 259 -7.02 -2.99 -40.36
CA HIS A 259 -7.21 -2.32 -41.64
C HIS A 259 -7.53 -0.83 -41.46
N HIS A 260 -8.20 -0.47 -40.37
CA HIS A 260 -8.64 0.89 -40.08
C HIS A 260 -7.55 1.71 -39.38
N TYR A 261 -6.72 1.07 -38.54
CA TYR A 261 -5.78 1.76 -37.65
C TYR A 261 -4.36 1.19 -37.72
N HIS A 262 -3.55 1.70 -38.65
CA HIS A 262 -2.17 1.24 -38.84
C HIS A 262 -1.25 1.48 -37.62
N GLN A 263 -1.41 2.59 -36.90
CA GLN A 263 -0.65 2.85 -35.67
C GLN A 263 -1.05 1.87 -34.56
N LEU A 264 -2.34 1.50 -34.47
CA LEU A 264 -2.82 0.51 -33.51
C LEU A 264 -2.22 -0.85 -33.80
N ARG A 265 -2.23 -1.28 -35.06
CA ARG A 265 -1.57 -2.52 -35.49
C ARG A 265 -0.11 -2.56 -35.02
N LYS A 266 0.69 -1.53 -35.34
CA LYS A 266 2.10 -1.46 -34.93
C LYS A 266 2.27 -1.53 -33.41
N HIS A 267 1.46 -0.78 -32.67
CA HIS A 267 1.55 -0.74 -31.21
C HIS A 267 1.14 -2.08 -30.57
N PHE A 268 0.05 -2.69 -31.06
CA PHE A 268 -0.48 -3.92 -30.50
C PHE A 268 0.41 -5.12 -30.81
N GLU A 269 1.00 -5.22 -32.00
CA GLU A 269 1.96 -6.31 -32.30
C GLU A 269 3.17 -6.29 -31.35
N LEU A 270 3.73 -5.10 -31.06
CA LEU A 270 4.80 -4.96 -30.05
C LEU A 270 4.36 -5.32 -28.63
N LEU A 271 3.10 -5.06 -28.29
CA LEU A 271 2.52 -5.48 -27.02
C LEU A 271 2.31 -7.00 -26.98
N TRP A 272 1.88 -7.57 -28.11
CA TRP A 272 1.59 -8.98 -28.31
C TRP A 272 2.83 -9.85 -28.26
N GLU A 273 3.98 -9.40 -28.76
CA GLU A 273 5.27 -10.10 -28.61
C GLU A 273 5.59 -10.47 -27.15
N ARG A 274 5.05 -9.70 -26.20
CA ARG A 274 5.26 -9.85 -24.76
C ARG A 274 4.02 -10.36 -24.01
N HIS A 275 3.06 -10.97 -24.71
CA HIS A 275 1.77 -11.38 -24.15
C HIS A 275 1.88 -12.36 -22.99
N CYS A 276 2.87 -13.26 -22.99
CA CYS A 276 3.11 -14.19 -21.89
C CYS A 276 3.34 -13.51 -20.53
N PHE A 277 3.78 -12.24 -20.50
CA PHE A 277 3.99 -11.50 -19.25
C PHE A 277 2.72 -10.84 -18.70
N TRP A 278 1.70 -10.61 -19.52
CA TRP A 278 0.51 -9.85 -19.13
C TRP A 278 -0.83 -10.56 -19.39
N ALA A 279 -0.88 -11.64 -20.15
CA ALA A 279 -2.12 -12.38 -20.33
C ALA A 279 -2.44 -13.22 -19.08
N LEU A 280 -3.72 -13.26 -18.69
CA LEU A 280 -4.15 -14.03 -17.52
C LEU A 280 -4.02 -15.55 -17.75
N SER A 281 -4.20 -16.01 -18.98
CA SER A 281 -4.08 -17.42 -19.39
C SER A 281 -2.72 -18.05 -19.05
N PHE A 282 -1.65 -17.26 -18.99
CA PHE A 282 -0.29 -17.71 -18.63
C PHE A 282 -0.03 -17.71 -17.11
N ARG A 283 -1.02 -17.34 -16.28
CA ARG A 283 -0.87 -17.23 -14.82
C ARG A 283 -1.58 -18.33 -14.04
N SER A 284 -2.39 -19.14 -14.71
CA SER A 284 -3.27 -20.14 -14.11
C SER A 284 -2.50 -21.19 -13.29
N GLU A 285 -1.30 -21.56 -13.75
CA GLU A 285 -0.43 -22.56 -13.09
C GLU A 285 0.52 -21.95 -12.03
N LEU A 286 0.49 -20.62 -11.86
CA LEU A 286 1.35 -19.92 -10.92
C LEU A 286 0.63 -19.67 -9.60
N HIS A 287 1.37 -19.73 -8.48
CA HIS A 287 0.86 -19.42 -7.14
C HIS A 287 0.69 -17.89 -6.94
N MET A 288 -0.12 -17.27 -7.80
CA MET A 288 -0.41 -15.83 -7.76
C MET A 288 -1.34 -15.46 -6.61
N ARG A 289 -2.08 -16.42 -6.05
CA ARG A 289 -3.11 -16.22 -5.02
C ARG A 289 -4.08 -15.10 -5.41
N GLU A 290 -4.49 -15.09 -6.68
CA GLU A 290 -5.36 -14.07 -7.30
C GLU A 290 -4.77 -12.65 -7.36
N ASN A 291 -3.47 -12.48 -7.12
CA ASN A 291 -2.84 -11.17 -7.15
C ASN A 291 -2.30 -10.83 -8.53
N ASN A 292 -3.18 -10.30 -9.38
CA ASN A 292 -2.84 -9.95 -10.76
C ASN A 292 -2.39 -8.50 -10.96
N THR A 293 -2.47 -7.68 -9.91
CA THR A 293 -2.16 -6.25 -9.91
C THR A 293 -1.11 -5.91 -8.85
N ASN A 294 -0.45 -4.76 -8.98
CA ASN A 294 0.55 -4.26 -8.04
C ASN A 294 -0.06 -3.46 -6.86
N ASN A 295 -1.37 -3.60 -6.60
CA ASN A 295 -2.10 -2.87 -5.55
C ASN A 295 -1.45 -2.95 -4.16
N TYR A 296 -0.83 -4.08 -3.82
CA TYR A 296 -0.11 -4.26 -2.56
C TYR A 296 1.09 -3.32 -2.43
N ILE A 297 1.88 -3.16 -3.49
CA ILE A 297 3.05 -2.28 -3.44
C ILE A 297 2.67 -0.80 -3.58
N GLU A 298 1.63 -0.48 -4.35
CA GLU A 298 1.06 0.88 -4.39
C GLU A 298 0.60 1.32 -3.00
N ARG A 299 -0.14 0.46 -2.29
CA ARG A 299 -0.54 0.73 -0.90
C ARG A 299 0.66 0.82 0.04
N SER A 300 1.71 0.03 -0.18
CA SER A 300 2.94 0.11 0.60
C SER A 300 3.65 1.45 0.41
N PHE A 301 3.64 2.01 -0.81
CA PHE A 301 4.10 3.38 -1.05
C PHE A 301 3.17 4.43 -0.43
N GLY A 302 1.87 4.17 -0.36
CA GLY A 302 0.93 4.96 0.44
C GLY A 302 1.38 5.04 1.90
N ILE A 303 1.59 3.89 2.55
CA ILE A 303 2.11 3.80 3.92
C ILE A 303 3.45 4.54 4.08
N LEU A 304 4.37 4.35 3.13
CA LEU A 304 5.67 5.03 3.16
C LEU A 304 5.48 6.56 3.14
N LYS A 305 4.61 7.08 2.27
CA LYS A 305 4.37 8.53 2.14
C LYS A 305 3.56 9.11 3.30
N ASP A 306 2.49 8.44 3.70
CA ASP A 306 1.50 8.92 4.68
C ASP A 306 1.96 8.72 6.12
N VAL A 307 2.54 7.56 6.43
CA VAL A 307 2.86 7.17 7.81
C VAL A 307 4.34 7.35 8.07
N VAL A 308 5.21 6.73 7.27
CA VAL A 308 6.65 6.71 7.55
C VAL A 308 7.29 8.08 7.39
N PHE A 309 6.92 8.81 6.33
CA PHE A 309 7.44 10.15 6.06
C PHE A 309 6.50 11.26 6.52
N ALA A 310 5.30 10.94 7.01
CA ALA A 310 4.27 11.92 7.38
C ALA A 310 4.06 13.03 6.32
N ARG A 311 4.14 12.66 5.04
CA ARG A 311 4.09 13.57 3.88
C ARG A 311 5.16 14.68 3.85
N THR A 312 6.22 14.56 4.65
CA THR A 312 7.35 15.49 4.68
C THR A 312 8.55 14.92 3.97
N GLN A 313 9.25 15.73 3.17
CA GLN A 313 10.53 15.28 2.62
C GLN A 313 11.57 15.17 3.72
N ALA A 314 12.30 14.06 3.70
CA ALA A 314 13.49 13.90 4.50
C ALA A 314 14.55 14.94 4.09
N TYR A 315 15.29 15.42 5.09
CA TYR A 315 16.34 16.41 4.97
C TYR A 315 17.46 15.93 4.04
N ASN A 316 17.93 14.69 4.22
CA ASN A 316 18.97 14.06 3.40
C ASN A 316 18.84 12.52 3.44
N CYS A 317 19.86 11.80 2.96
CA CYS A 317 19.87 10.33 2.93
C CYS A 317 19.88 9.68 4.31
N VAL A 318 20.55 10.31 5.28
CA VAL A 318 20.66 9.82 6.67
C VAL A 318 19.28 9.75 7.29
N GLN A 319 18.46 10.80 7.12
CA GLN A 319 17.11 10.79 7.64
C GLN A 319 16.18 9.79 6.93
N VAL A 320 16.36 9.57 5.61
CA VAL A 320 15.65 8.49 4.89
C VAL A 320 15.97 7.14 5.51
N PHE A 321 17.27 6.87 5.76
CA PHE A 321 17.72 5.64 6.40
C PHE A 321 17.07 5.47 7.78
N GLN A 322 17.11 6.49 8.63
CA GLN A 322 16.47 6.48 9.95
C GLN A 322 14.97 6.21 9.87
N PHE A 323 14.22 6.86 8.97
CA PHE A 323 12.78 6.61 8.82
C PHE A 323 12.48 5.16 8.41
N VAL A 324 13.32 4.56 7.58
CA VAL A 324 13.20 3.15 7.19
C VAL A 324 13.51 2.23 8.37
N THR A 325 14.62 2.43 9.06
CA THR A 325 15.08 1.52 10.12
C THR A 325 14.35 1.71 11.45
N THR A 326 13.63 2.82 11.63
CA THR A 326 12.88 3.08 12.88
C THR A 326 11.38 3.12 12.63
N THR A 327 10.90 4.04 11.81
CA THR A 327 9.47 4.37 11.70
C THR A 327 8.73 3.31 10.89
N MET A 328 9.31 2.87 9.77
CA MET A 328 8.74 1.79 8.96
C MET A 328 8.74 0.46 9.71
N GLU A 329 9.84 0.10 10.37
CA GLU A 329 9.92 -1.12 11.17
C GLU A 329 8.90 -1.12 12.31
N ARG A 330 8.83 -0.02 13.08
CA ARG A 330 7.82 0.14 14.14
C ARG A 330 6.39 0.01 13.63
N PHE A 331 6.07 0.61 12.48
CA PHE A 331 4.74 0.51 11.88
C PHE A 331 4.37 -0.95 11.57
N TYR A 332 5.25 -1.69 10.88
CA TYR A 332 4.95 -3.09 10.53
C TYR A 332 4.95 -3.99 11.77
N ALA A 333 5.82 -3.75 12.75
CA ALA A 333 5.80 -4.49 14.02
C ALA A 333 4.47 -4.29 14.77
N LEU A 334 4.00 -3.05 14.93
CA LEU A 334 2.71 -2.77 15.58
C LEU A 334 1.54 -3.39 14.81
N ARG A 335 1.58 -3.37 13.48
CA ARG A 335 0.56 -3.99 12.63
C ARG A 335 0.49 -5.51 12.85
N LEU A 336 1.64 -6.18 12.92
CA LEU A 336 1.75 -7.62 13.17
C LEU A 336 1.33 -7.98 14.60
N LEU A 337 1.73 -7.18 15.60
CA LEU A 337 1.31 -7.36 16.99
C LEU A 337 -0.18 -7.15 17.19
N SER A 338 -0.78 -6.20 16.48
CA SER A 338 -2.23 -5.98 16.51
C SER A 338 -2.99 -7.25 16.10
N LEU A 339 -2.46 -8.01 15.15
CA LEU A 339 -3.02 -9.30 14.77
C LEU A 339 -2.70 -10.39 15.80
N ALA A 340 -1.45 -10.51 16.24
CA ALA A 340 -1.02 -11.51 17.20
C ALA A 340 -1.80 -11.40 18.54
N HIS A 341 -2.06 -10.18 18.99
CA HIS A 341 -2.75 -9.86 20.25
C HIS A 341 -4.26 -9.62 20.08
N ARG A 342 -4.80 -9.75 18.86
CA ARG A 342 -6.23 -9.55 18.54
C ARG A 342 -6.79 -8.13 18.79
N TYR A 343 -5.94 -7.11 18.80
CA TYR A 343 -6.38 -5.72 18.73
C TYR A 343 -6.68 -5.34 17.27
N THR A 344 -7.74 -5.90 16.69
CA THR A 344 -8.09 -5.70 15.27
C THR A 344 -8.84 -4.40 14.99
N GLY A 345 -9.14 -3.57 16.00
CA GLY A 345 -9.95 -2.35 15.86
C GLY A 345 -9.51 -1.37 14.76
N HIS A 346 -8.24 -1.45 14.32
CA HIS A 346 -7.71 -0.64 13.22
C HIS A 346 -7.25 -1.45 11.99
N LEU A 347 -7.23 -2.79 12.07
CA LEU A 347 -6.70 -3.64 10.99
C LEU A 347 -7.82 -4.00 9.99
N ARG A 348 -7.89 -3.29 8.87
CA ARG A 348 -8.81 -3.64 7.77
C ARG A 348 -8.33 -4.89 7.03
N ILE A 349 -8.84 -6.04 7.43
CA ILE A 349 -8.63 -7.33 6.76
C ILE A 349 -9.46 -7.38 5.49
N ALA A 350 -8.89 -7.88 4.38
CA ALA A 350 -9.67 -8.08 3.17
C ALA A 350 -10.66 -9.25 3.35
N LYS A 351 -11.93 -9.04 2.96
CA LYS A 351 -13.02 -10.01 3.12
C LYS A 351 -12.70 -11.43 2.60
N ARG A 352 -11.88 -11.55 1.54
CA ARG A 352 -11.46 -12.85 0.99
C ARG A 352 -10.70 -13.74 1.99
N PHE A 353 -10.02 -13.16 2.97
CA PHE A 353 -9.29 -13.90 4.01
C PHE A 353 -10.18 -14.32 5.20
N LEU A 354 -11.47 -13.98 5.17
CA LEU A 354 -12.47 -14.34 6.19
C LEU A 354 -13.30 -15.59 5.82
N CYS A 355 -12.83 -16.38 4.85
CA CYS A 355 -13.45 -17.64 4.43
C CYS A 355 -14.85 -17.56 3.78
N LEU A 356 -15.38 -16.40 3.37
CA LEU A 356 -16.79 -16.24 2.95
C LEU A 356 -17.38 -17.43 2.15
N GLY A 357 -18.52 -17.95 2.60
CA GLY A 357 -19.25 -19.06 1.97
C GLY A 357 -18.78 -20.46 2.37
N TRP A 358 -17.81 -20.60 3.28
CA TRP A 358 -17.36 -21.89 3.82
C TRP A 358 -18.47 -22.66 4.55
N ASP A 359 -19.39 -21.94 5.17
CA ASP A 359 -20.56 -22.43 5.90
C ASP A 359 -21.52 -23.22 4.99
N THR A 360 -21.58 -22.85 3.71
CA THR A 360 -22.42 -23.53 2.71
C THR A 360 -21.95 -24.95 2.34
N VAL A 361 -20.70 -25.30 2.67
CA VAL A 361 -20.12 -26.62 2.38
C VAL A 361 -20.41 -27.54 3.56
N ASN A 362 -21.19 -28.61 3.40
CA ASN A 362 -21.48 -29.52 4.51
C ASN A 362 -20.21 -30.30 4.95
N MET A 363 -19.97 -30.38 6.26
CA MET A 363 -18.84 -31.11 6.85
C MET A 363 -18.85 -32.59 6.48
N ASP A 364 -20.04 -33.22 6.46
CA ASP A 364 -20.20 -34.65 6.15
C ASP A 364 -19.81 -34.99 4.70
N THR A 365 -19.71 -33.97 3.85
CA THR A 365 -19.33 -34.12 2.44
C THR A 365 -17.84 -33.92 2.19
N ILE A 366 -17.05 -33.72 3.26
CA ILE A 366 -15.60 -33.58 3.20
C ILE A 366 -14.97 -34.90 3.61
N GLN A 367 -14.22 -35.51 2.70
CA GLN A 367 -13.52 -36.77 2.94
C GLN A 367 -12.03 -36.52 3.01
N LYS A 368 -11.36 -37.07 4.02
CA LYS A 368 -9.89 -37.02 4.11
C LYS A 368 -9.30 -38.05 3.13
N SER A 369 -8.29 -37.65 2.37
CA SER A 369 -7.56 -38.52 1.47
C SER A 369 -6.56 -39.41 2.24
N ASN A 370 -5.94 -40.35 1.54
CA ASN A 370 -4.80 -41.13 2.04
C ASN A 370 -3.50 -40.30 2.05
N VAL A 371 -3.46 -39.19 1.31
CA VAL A 371 -2.35 -38.23 1.31
C VAL A 371 -2.50 -37.28 2.49
N GLU A 372 -1.41 -37.02 3.20
CA GLU A 372 -1.42 -36.08 4.32
C GLU A 372 -1.84 -34.67 3.86
N HIS A 373 -2.59 -33.96 4.70
CA HIS A 373 -3.12 -32.61 4.41
C HIS A 373 -4.07 -32.50 3.20
N GLU A 374 -4.48 -33.62 2.58
CA GLU A 374 -5.38 -33.63 1.42
C GLU A 374 -6.83 -34.02 1.78
N PHE A 375 -7.78 -33.29 1.21
CA PHE A 375 -9.22 -33.44 1.44
C PHE A 375 -10.01 -33.37 0.13
N TYR A 376 -10.99 -34.24 -0.05
CA TYR A 376 -11.98 -34.16 -1.12
C TYR A 376 -13.21 -33.42 -0.62
N VAL A 377 -13.53 -32.30 -1.27
CA VAL A 377 -14.67 -31.44 -0.92
C VAL A 377 -15.68 -31.46 -2.05
N LYS A 378 -16.91 -31.89 -1.77
CA LYS A 378 -17.99 -31.94 -2.74
C LYS A 378 -18.40 -30.53 -3.20
N SER A 379 -18.63 -30.35 -4.50
CA SER A 379 -19.16 -29.10 -5.03
C SER A 379 -20.61 -28.87 -4.59
N VAL A 380 -20.91 -27.65 -4.15
CA VAL A 380 -22.27 -27.23 -3.78
C VAL A 380 -23.21 -27.23 -4.99
N ASN A 381 -22.68 -26.96 -6.19
CA ASN A 381 -23.49 -26.75 -7.40
C ASN A 381 -23.61 -28.01 -8.27
N ASN A 382 -22.73 -28.99 -8.09
CA ASN A 382 -22.71 -30.21 -8.90
C ASN A 382 -22.40 -31.42 -8.01
N ALA A 383 -23.39 -32.28 -7.83
CA ALA A 383 -23.28 -33.42 -6.93
C ALA A 383 -22.21 -34.45 -7.35
N ASN A 384 -21.77 -34.45 -8.61
CA ASN A 384 -20.76 -35.40 -9.13
C ASN A 384 -19.34 -34.81 -9.14
N LEU A 385 -19.18 -33.53 -8.80
CA LEU A 385 -17.89 -32.85 -8.85
C LEU A 385 -17.28 -32.75 -7.45
N PHE A 386 -16.06 -33.22 -7.31
CA PHE A 386 -15.25 -33.06 -6.11
C PHE A 386 -14.04 -32.18 -6.42
N TYR A 387 -13.69 -31.33 -5.46
CA TYR A 387 -12.47 -30.56 -5.50
C TYR A 387 -11.49 -31.11 -4.47
N THR A 388 -10.24 -31.27 -4.86
CA THR A 388 -9.16 -31.65 -3.96
C THR A 388 -8.61 -30.38 -3.32
N VAL A 389 -8.50 -30.37 -2.00
CA VAL A 389 -7.93 -29.29 -1.20
C VAL A 389 -6.69 -29.83 -0.51
N ASN A 390 -5.57 -29.13 -0.65
CA ASN A 390 -4.38 -29.41 0.16
C ASN A 390 -4.16 -28.23 1.12
N SER A 391 -4.28 -28.50 2.42
CA SER A 391 -4.21 -27.47 3.47
C SER A 391 -2.80 -26.97 3.74
N GLU A 392 -1.77 -27.76 3.44
CA GLU A 392 -0.36 -27.42 3.66
C GLU A 392 0.11 -26.38 2.63
N ILE A 393 -0.13 -26.63 1.34
CA ILE A 393 0.23 -25.68 0.27
C ILE A 393 -0.85 -24.60 0.03
N GLY A 394 -2.01 -24.74 0.65
CA GLY A 394 -3.11 -23.78 0.57
C GLY A 394 -3.64 -23.62 -0.85
N THR A 395 -3.97 -24.74 -1.50
CA THR A 395 -4.53 -24.78 -2.87
C THR A 395 -5.78 -25.64 -2.92
N CYS A 396 -6.57 -25.44 -3.97
CA CYS A 396 -7.75 -26.25 -4.24
C CYS A 396 -7.93 -26.40 -5.75
N THR A 397 -8.37 -27.55 -6.25
CA THR A 397 -8.60 -27.76 -7.68
C THR A 397 -9.81 -27.01 -8.26
N CYS A 398 -10.49 -26.17 -7.46
CA CYS A 398 -11.54 -25.31 -7.99
C CYS A 398 -10.96 -24.12 -8.77
N PRO A 399 -11.72 -23.52 -9.71
CA PRO A 399 -11.22 -22.43 -10.56
C PRO A 399 -10.61 -21.25 -9.78
N ILE A 400 -11.12 -20.96 -8.59
CA ILE A 400 -10.59 -19.89 -7.72
C ILE A 400 -9.30 -20.36 -7.04
N GLY A 401 -9.35 -21.53 -6.40
CA GLY A 401 -8.29 -22.01 -5.51
C GLY A 401 -7.07 -22.61 -6.22
N ALA A 402 -7.14 -22.84 -7.53
CA ALA A 402 -6.06 -23.49 -8.29
C ALA A 402 -4.75 -22.69 -8.23
N SER A 403 -4.85 -21.36 -8.24
CA SER A 403 -3.70 -20.45 -8.08
C SER A 403 -3.31 -20.19 -6.60
N GLY A 404 -3.90 -20.93 -5.66
CA GLY A 404 -3.72 -20.74 -4.21
C GLY A 404 -4.55 -19.60 -3.61
N ALA A 405 -5.52 -19.05 -4.34
CA ALA A 405 -6.39 -18.01 -3.83
C ALA A 405 -7.36 -18.57 -2.76
N PRO A 406 -7.70 -17.80 -1.70
CA PRO A 406 -8.66 -18.23 -0.70
C PRO A 406 -10.03 -18.56 -1.32
N CYS A 407 -10.50 -19.80 -1.18
CA CYS A 407 -11.80 -20.24 -1.69
C CYS A 407 -12.64 -20.91 -0.60
N LYS A 408 -13.96 -21.00 -0.81
CA LYS A 408 -14.89 -21.60 0.15
C LYS A 408 -14.55 -23.04 0.55
N HIS A 409 -13.97 -23.84 -0.36
CA HIS A 409 -13.57 -25.22 -0.07
C HIS A 409 -12.39 -25.29 0.90
N GLN A 410 -11.36 -24.46 0.68
CA GLN A 410 -10.24 -24.35 1.62
C GLN A 410 -10.70 -23.79 2.97
N GLY A 411 -11.58 -22.79 2.96
CA GLY A 411 -12.16 -22.24 4.18
C GLY A 411 -12.96 -23.28 4.97
N ALA A 412 -13.73 -24.12 4.29
CA ALA A 412 -14.50 -25.20 4.92
C ALA A 412 -13.58 -26.24 5.59
N VAL A 413 -12.52 -26.68 4.90
CA VAL A 413 -11.51 -27.58 5.47
C VAL A 413 -10.84 -26.94 6.69
N SER A 414 -10.39 -25.69 6.57
CA SER A 414 -9.69 -24.99 7.64
C SER A 414 -10.56 -24.79 8.89
N VAL A 415 -11.78 -24.26 8.73
CA VAL A 415 -12.65 -23.92 9.86
C VAL A 415 -13.23 -25.18 10.51
N LYS A 416 -13.70 -26.17 9.73
CA LYS A 416 -14.41 -27.35 10.26
C LYS A 416 -13.47 -28.38 10.89
N PHE A 417 -12.24 -28.48 10.40
CA PHE A 417 -11.23 -29.41 10.96
C PHE A 417 -10.20 -28.69 11.84
N HIS A 418 -10.39 -27.40 12.11
CA HIS A 418 -9.46 -26.56 12.89
C HIS A 418 -8.01 -26.61 12.39
N ILE A 419 -7.84 -26.65 11.07
CA ILE A 419 -6.54 -26.72 10.41
C ILE A 419 -6.06 -25.29 10.14
N SER A 420 -4.89 -24.95 10.70
CA SER A 420 -4.22 -23.70 10.38
C SER A 420 -3.88 -23.63 8.90
N THR A 421 -4.09 -22.45 8.32
CA THR A 421 -3.63 -22.15 6.97
C THR A 421 -3.35 -20.67 6.86
N PHE A 422 -2.27 -20.32 6.16
CA PHE A 422 -1.87 -18.94 5.93
C PHE A 422 -2.83 -18.18 5.00
N ASN A 423 -3.82 -18.85 4.38
CA ASN A 423 -4.82 -18.25 3.53
C ASN A 423 -6.02 -17.66 4.29
N PHE A 424 -6.18 -17.95 5.59
CA PHE A 424 -7.34 -17.48 6.35
C PHE A 424 -6.97 -17.01 7.76
N LEU A 425 -7.51 -15.86 8.16
CA LEU A 425 -7.24 -15.27 9.48
C LEU A 425 -8.14 -15.80 10.62
N PRO A 426 -9.43 -16.15 10.39
CA PRO A 426 -10.27 -16.70 11.45
C PRO A 426 -9.75 -18.01 12.04
N SER A 427 -8.90 -18.73 11.30
CA SER A 427 -8.29 -20.00 11.68
C SER A 427 -6.89 -19.87 12.31
N LEU A 428 -6.44 -18.66 12.67
CA LEU A 428 -5.13 -18.47 13.28
C LEU A 428 -5.07 -19.15 14.67
N THR A 429 -4.24 -20.18 14.75
CA THR A 429 -3.91 -20.89 15.98
C THR A 429 -3.02 -20.05 16.90
N SER A 430 -2.84 -20.48 18.14
CA SER A 430 -1.86 -19.87 19.05
C SER A 430 -0.46 -19.83 18.44
N SER A 431 -0.07 -20.89 17.74
CA SER A 431 1.20 -20.99 17.02
C SER A 431 1.33 -19.94 15.91
N ASP A 432 0.26 -19.65 15.17
CA ASP A 432 0.30 -18.63 14.11
C ASP A 432 0.39 -17.22 14.70
N ARG A 433 -0.28 -16.96 15.83
CA ARG A 433 -0.16 -15.68 16.55
C ARG A 433 1.25 -15.48 17.08
N MET A 434 1.82 -16.54 17.66
CA MET A 434 3.21 -16.56 18.12
C MET A 434 4.18 -16.30 16.94
N LEU A 435 3.90 -16.84 15.75
CA LEU A 435 4.67 -16.57 14.54
C LEU A 435 4.65 -15.09 14.17
N TYR A 436 3.48 -14.43 14.15
CA TYR A 436 3.41 -13.01 13.84
C TYR A 436 4.08 -12.12 14.90
N ALA A 437 3.98 -12.50 16.18
CA ALA A 437 4.71 -11.83 17.25
C ALA A 437 6.24 -11.99 17.08
N TYR A 438 6.70 -13.18 16.70
CA TYR A 438 8.11 -13.43 16.37
C TYR A 438 8.57 -12.55 15.21
N ILE A 439 7.79 -12.46 14.12
CA ILE A 439 8.15 -11.60 12.99
C ILE A 439 8.20 -10.13 13.43
N ALA A 440 7.29 -9.68 14.30
CA ALA A 440 7.29 -8.32 14.80
C ALA A 440 8.50 -7.99 15.69
N LEU A 441 8.82 -8.85 16.67
CA LEU A 441 9.75 -8.54 17.77
C LEU A 441 11.10 -9.26 17.69
N GLY A 442 11.18 -10.37 16.95
CA GLY A 442 12.35 -11.25 16.90
C GLY A 442 12.51 -12.17 18.11
N TYR A 443 11.50 -12.25 18.97
CA TYR A 443 11.37 -13.18 20.10
C TYR A 443 9.87 -13.43 20.37
N THR A 444 9.57 -14.47 21.14
CA THR A 444 8.19 -14.88 21.48
C THR A 444 7.96 -14.83 22.98
N ALA A 445 6.70 -14.87 23.40
CA ALA A 445 6.36 -15.11 24.80
C ALA A 445 6.92 -16.47 25.26
N LYS A 446 7.28 -16.59 26.54
CA LYS A 446 7.84 -17.82 27.12
C LYS A 446 6.85 -18.98 27.13
N ASP A 447 5.56 -18.69 27.20
CA ASP A 447 4.48 -19.68 27.22
C ASP A 447 3.51 -19.42 26.06
N ASN A 448 3.31 -20.45 25.21
CA ASN A 448 2.39 -20.40 24.08
C ASN A 448 0.92 -20.31 24.53
N SER A 449 0.62 -20.70 25.78
CA SER A 449 -0.72 -20.58 26.37
C SER A 449 -1.23 -19.14 26.39
N PHE A 450 -0.32 -18.16 26.44
CA PHE A 450 -0.65 -16.73 26.37
C PHE A 450 -1.47 -16.38 25.12
N TYR A 451 -1.14 -16.97 23.97
CA TYR A 451 -1.88 -16.70 22.73
C TYR A 451 -3.19 -17.48 22.63
N ALA A 452 -3.32 -18.58 23.39
CA ALA A 452 -4.52 -19.41 23.44
C ALA A 452 -5.64 -18.78 24.28
N SER A 453 -5.30 -18.06 25.36
CA SER A 453 -6.26 -17.42 26.27
C SER A 453 -6.97 -16.18 25.71
N LEU A 454 -6.51 -15.67 24.56
CA LEU A 454 -7.17 -14.57 23.85
C LEU A 454 -8.44 -15.10 23.16
N HIS A 455 -9.55 -15.26 23.90
CA HIS A 455 -10.86 -15.75 23.44
C HIS A 455 -11.50 -14.86 22.36
N ALA A 456 -12.36 -15.45 21.52
CA ALA A 456 -12.85 -14.87 20.27
C ALA A 456 -14.30 -14.38 20.33
N GLU A 457 -14.50 -13.12 19.95
CA GLU A 457 -15.68 -12.72 19.17
C GLU A 457 -15.20 -11.90 17.98
N PHE A 458 -15.32 -12.45 16.77
CA PHE A 458 -15.20 -11.66 15.55
C PHE A 458 -16.57 -11.05 15.30
N THR A 459 -16.80 -9.80 15.70
CA THR A 459 -17.96 -9.03 15.26
C THR A 459 -17.70 -8.60 13.82
N PRO A 460 -18.47 -9.06 12.82
CA PRO A 460 -18.36 -8.55 11.47
C PRO A 460 -18.91 -7.12 11.44
N GLN A 461 -18.06 -6.11 11.58
CA GLN A 461 -18.42 -4.76 11.18
C GLN A 461 -18.43 -4.72 9.64
N ASP A 462 -19.63 -4.95 9.08
CA ASP A 462 -20.15 -4.41 7.82
C ASP A 462 -21.32 -5.29 7.33
N GLN A 463 -22.44 -5.24 8.07
CA GLN A 463 -23.77 -5.58 7.53
C GLN A 463 -24.55 -4.28 7.25
N GLU A 464 -24.00 -3.38 6.44
CA GLU A 464 -24.85 -2.49 5.64
C GLU A 464 -25.03 -3.11 4.26
N SER A 465 -25.96 -4.06 4.17
CA SER A 465 -26.47 -4.54 2.90
C SER A 465 -27.40 -3.49 2.32
N LEU A 466 -26.94 -2.76 1.29
CA LEU A 466 -27.79 -2.05 0.34
C LEU A 466 -28.58 -3.09 -0.47
N GLN A 467 -29.71 -3.55 0.07
CA GLN A 467 -30.74 -4.23 -0.72
C GLN A 467 -31.54 -3.19 -1.49
N VAL A 468 -31.20 -3.02 -2.77
CA VAL A 468 -32.10 -2.37 -3.74
C VAL A 468 -33.14 -3.41 -4.15
N THR A 469 -34.26 -3.44 -3.44
CA THR A 469 -35.41 -4.28 -3.82
C THR A 469 -36.32 -3.47 -4.74
N MET A 470 -36.44 -3.89 -6.00
CA MET A 470 -37.41 -3.36 -6.95
C MET A 470 -38.84 -3.57 -6.43
N LYS A 471 -39.61 -2.48 -6.35
CA LYS A 471 -41.05 -2.51 -6.08
C LYS A 471 -41.80 -3.25 -7.19
N LYS A 472 -42.58 -4.27 -6.82
CA LYS A 472 -43.83 -4.59 -7.52
C LYS A 472 -44.98 -4.55 -6.51
N SER A 473 -45.99 -3.78 -6.89
CA SER A 473 -47.28 -3.54 -6.22
C SER A 473 -48.13 -4.81 -6.15
N GLY A 474 -48.88 -4.97 -5.05
CA GLY A 474 -49.93 -5.99 -4.91
C GLY A 474 -50.47 -6.14 -3.48
N SER A 475 -51.41 -5.26 -3.13
CA SER A 475 -52.41 -5.23 -2.04
C SER A 475 -52.65 -6.41 -1.05
N ASN A 476 -52.91 -5.98 0.20
CA ASN A 476 -53.88 -6.46 1.23
C ASN A 476 -53.41 -7.35 2.42
N ALA A 477 -53.13 -6.64 3.52
CA ALA A 477 -53.64 -6.76 4.91
C ALA A 477 -53.81 -8.13 5.59
N SER A 478 -53.10 -8.33 6.72
CA SER A 478 -53.69 -8.33 8.08
C SER A 478 -52.64 -8.55 9.19
N ASN A 479 -52.78 -7.79 10.27
CA ASN A 479 -51.94 -7.68 11.47
C ASN A 479 -51.67 -8.99 12.23
N ALA A 480 -50.49 -9.10 12.87
CA ALA A 480 -50.35 -9.22 14.33
C ALA A 480 -48.85 -9.26 14.73
N SER A 481 -48.47 -8.26 15.52
CA SER A 481 -47.19 -8.06 16.21
C SER A 481 -46.97 -9.03 17.37
N VAL A 482 -45.75 -9.52 17.56
CA VAL A 482 -45.14 -9.71 18.88
C VAL A 482 -43.63 -9.41 18.78
N GLU A 483 -43.22 -8.42 19.57
CA GLU A 483 -41.86 -7.93 19.76
C GLU A 483 -40.95 -8.99 20.41
N PHE A 484 -39.67 -9.00 20.01
CA PHE A 484 -38.59 -9.34 20.93
C PHE A 484 -37.62 -8.16 20.98
N ARG A 485 -37.44 -7.70 22.21
CA ARG A 485 -36.91 -6.42 22.65
C ARG A 485 -35.46 -6.63 23.06
N ASP A 486 -34.50 -6.14 22.27
CA ASP A 486 -33.16 -5.91 22.79
C ASP A 486 -33.15 -4.52 23.42
N SER A 487 -33.15 -4.51 24.75
CA SER A 487 -33.03 -3.33 25.59
C SER A 487 -31.67 -2.66 25.40
N ILE A 488 -31.66 -1.57 24.64
CA ILE A 488 -30.70 -0.48 24.85
C ILE A 488 -31.39 0.46 25.85
N GLU A 489 -30.76 0.69 26.99
CA GLU A 489 -31.16 1.76 27.89
C GLU A 489 -31.08 3.10 27.14
N GLU A 490 -32.22 3.62 26.67
CA GLU A 490 -32.37 5.04 26.39
C GLU A 490 -32.29 5.78 27.73
N VAL A 491 -31.07 6.15 28.12
CA VAL A 491 -30.90 7.31 28.98
C VAL A 491 -31.33 8.51 28.16
N ASP A 492 -32.28 9.28 28.67
CA ASP A 492 -32.89 10.45 28.07
C ASP A 492 -31.85 11.57 27.83
N ASN A 493 -30.99 11.40 26.82
CA ASN A 493 -29.99 12.38 26.39
C ASN A 493 -30.61 13.56 25.63
N THR A 494 -31.94 13.58 25.49
CA THR A 494 -32.65 14.66 24.82
C THR A 494 -32.60 15.92 25.67
N SER A 495 -32.71 15.80 27.00
CA SER A 495 -32.66 16.98 27.90
C SER A 495 -31.28 17.62 27.89
N THR A 496 -30.21 16.83 28.01
CA THR A 496 -28.82 17.31 28.04
C THR A 496 -28.43 18.05 26.75
N PHE A 497 -28.92 17.60 25.60
CA PHE A 497 -28.66 18.27 24.34
C PHE A 497 -29.49 19.54 24.17
N ILE A 498 -30.73 19.57 24.68
CA ILE A 498 -31.56 20.77 24.68
C ILE A 498 -30.96 21.85 25.60
N ASP A 499 -30.46 21.47 26.78
CA ASP A 499 -29.81 22.38 27.72
C ASP A 499 -28.59 23.06 27.07
N PHE A 500 -27.77 22.30 26.35
CA PHE A 500 -26.64 22.82 25.58
C PHE A 500 -27.07 23.81 24.48
N LEU A 501 -28.20 23.59 23.81
CA LEU A 501 -28.71 24.52 22.81
C LEU A 501 -29.20 25.84 23.42
N GLU A 502 -29.76 25.78 24.63
CA GLU A 502 -30.12 26.99 25.39
C GLU A 502 -28.87 27.73 25.89
N GLU A 503 -27.80 27.03 26.28
CA GLU A 503 -26.50 27.63 26.61
C GLU A 503 -25.91 28.41 25.42
N ILE A 504 -25.86 27.80 24.23
CA ILE A 504 -25.41 28.50 23.00
C ILE A 504 -26.25 29.75 22.71
N LYS A 505 -27.55 29.70 23.01
CA LYS A 505 -28.46 30.83 22.78
C LYS A 505 -28.20 31.95 23.78
N GLU A 506 -27.94 31.62 25.04
CA GLU A 506 -27.53 32.59 26.06
C GLU A 506 -26.17 33.23 25.70
N ASP A 507 -25.20 32.41 25.28
CA ASP A 507 -23.90 32.86 24.78
C ASP A 507 -24.00 33.77 23.54
N TYR A 508 -24.96 33.50 22.65
CA TYR A 508 -25.19 34.39 21.50
C TYR A 508 -25.77 35.74 21.93
N GLN A 509 -26.65 35.75 22.93
CA GLN A 509 -27.30 36.97 23.41
C GLN A 509 -26.35 37.84 24.23
N ASN A 510 -25.53 37.21 25.08
CA ASN A 510 -24.64 37.88 26.03
C ASN A 510 -23.20 38.02 25.52
N GLY A 511 -22.82 37.25 24.49
CA GLY A 511 -21.47 37.18 23.96
C GLY A 511 -21.01 38.42 23.20
N ASP A 512 -19.69 38.51 23.02
CA ASP A 512 -19.07 39.60 22.29
C ASP A 512 -19.38 39.54 20.76
N VAL A 513 -18.90 40.54 20.02
CA VAL A 513 -19.14 40.63 18.57
C VAL A 513 -18.44 39.48 17.82
N GLN A 514 -17.32 38.97 18.33
CA GLN A 514 -16.57 37.89 17.68
C GLN A 514 -17.32 36.57 17.78
N LEU A 515 -17.80 36.21 18.98
CA LEU A 515 -18.57 34.99 19.22
C LEU A 515 -19.86 34.98 18.40
N ARG A 516 -20.62 36.08 18.40
CA ARG A 516 -21.83 36.22 17.57
C ARG A 516 -21.53 36.03 16.07
N THR A 517 -20.41 36.57 15.59
CA THR A 517 -20.00 36.42 14.20
C THR A 517 -19.63 34.96 13.86
N ALA A 518 -18.95 34.27 14.77
CA ALA A 518 -18.60 32.85 14.60
C ALA A 518 -19.86 31.96 14.57
N LEU A 519 -20.79 32.18 15.49
CA LEU A 519 -22.06 31.43 15.55
C LEU A 519 -22.94 31.68 14.33
N ASN A 520 -22.99 32.92 13.81
CA ASN A 520 -23.69 33.22 12.55
C ASN A 520 -23.09 32.43 11.36
N LYS A 521 -21.76 32.37 11.25
CA LYS A 521 -21.08 31.59 10.19
C LYS A 521 -21.31 30.09 10.36
N LEU A 522 -21.31 29.59 11.59
CA LEU A 522 -21.64 28.19 11.88
C LEU A 522 -23.05 27.86 11.40
N ALA A 523 -24.03 28.72 11.71
CA ALA A 523 -25.42 28.56 11.29
C ALA A 523 -25.58 28.56 9.76
N GLU A 524 -24.88 29.43 9.03
CA GLU A 524 -24.88 29.43 7.56
C GLU A 524 -24.33 28.12 6.98
N ARG A 525 -23.19 27.64 7.50
CA ARG A 525 -22.54 26.40 7.04
C ARG A 525 -23.40 25.18 7.34
N TYR A 526 -24.00 25.12 8.52
CA TYR A 526 -24.94 24.07 8.90
C TYR A 526 -26.13 24.01 7.93
N LYS A 527 -26.75 25.15 7.64
CA LYS A 527 -27.87 25.24 6.67
C LYS A 527 -27.45 24.80 5.28
N ALA A 528 -26.29 25.23 4.80
CA ALA A 528 -25.75 24.86 3.50
C ALA A 528 -25.43 23.35 3.39
N ALA A 529 -24.94 22.73 4.47
CA ALA A 529 -24.67 21.29 4.52
C ALA A 529 -25.98 20.48 4.53
N LYS A 530 -26.95 20.90 5.34
CA LYS A 530 -28.29 20.30 5.44
C LYS A 530 -29.02 20.29 4.09
N MET A 531 -28.91 21.38 3.32
CA MET A 531 -29.51 21.48 1.98
C MET A 531 -28.91 20.50 0.95
N LYS A 532 -27.68 20.01 1.15
CA LYS A 532 -27.02 19.11 0.20
C LYS A 532 -27.44 17.65 0.40
N SER A 533 -27.35 17.14 1.63
CA SER A 533 -27.79 15.79 2.01
C SER A 533 -27.55 15.53 3.51
N VAL A 534 -28.27 14.56 4.09
CA VAL A 534 -28.06 14.12 5.48
C VAL A 534 -26.63 13.62 5.75
N PRO A 535 -26.00 12.78 4.89
CA PRO A 535 -24.61 12.35 5.13
C PRO A 535 -23.59 13.50 5.14
N ARG A 536 -23.81 14.55 4.33
CA ARG A 536 -22.96 15.75 4.38
C ARG A 536 -23.16 16.58 5.64
N LEU A 537 -24.39 16.65 6.15
CA LEU A 537 -24.66 17.29 7.43
C LEU A 537 -23.98 16.52 8.57
N VAL A 538 -24.05 15.19 8.53
CA VAL A 538 -23.39 14.31 9.51
C VAL A 538 -21.87 14.50 9.47
N SER A 539 -21.25 14.46 8.29
CA SER A 539 -19.80 14.75 8.15
C SER A 539 -19.46 16.16 8.62
N PHE A 540 -20.25 17.19 8.30
CA PHE A 540 -20.00 18.54 8.80
C PHE A 540 -19.99 18.62 10.34
N LEU A 541 -20.91 17.92 11.01
CA LEU A 541 -20.99 17.91 12.48
C LEU A 541 -19.86 17.11 13.13
N TYR A 542 -19.41 16.00 12.51
CA TYR A 542 -18.26 15.23 12.99
C TYR A 542 -16.91 15.88 12.66
N ASP A 543 -16.81 16.64 11.56
CA ASP A 543 -15.56 17.19 11.01
C ASP A 543 -15.36 18.70 11.29
N MET A 544 -15.97 19.26 12.35
CA MET A 544 -15.85 20.69 12.69
C MET A 544 -14.40 21.19 12.93
N ASN A 545 -13.43 20.27 13.08
CA ASN A 545 -12.02 20.58 13.34
C ASN A 545 -11.13 20.84 12.11
N ARG A 546 -11.65 20.84 10.87
CA ARG A 546 -10.79 21.03 9.67
C ARG A 546 -10.60 22.47 9.19
N ASP A 547 -11.41 23.42 9.64
CA ASP A 547 -11.44 24.78 9.08
C ASP A 547 -10.85 25.88 10.00
N LEU A 548 -10.23 25.51 11.13
CA LEU A 548 -9.47 26.44 11.97
C LEU A 548 -8.02 26.68 11.49
N ASP A 549 -7.62 26.10 10.35
CA ASP A 549 -6.28 26.28 9.80
C ASP A 549 -6.20 27.52 8.87
N LEU A 550 -6.59 28.67 9.41
CA LEU A 550 -6.23 29.97 8.85
C LEU A 550 -5.15 30.56 9.76
N THR A 551 -3.93 30.61 9.22
CA THR A 551 -2.71 31.22 9.78
C THR A 551 -1.85 30.42 10.76
N ILE A 552 -1.37 29.25 10.31
CA ILE A 552 0.00 28.82 10.65
C ILE A 552 0.75 28.52 9.36
N LYS A 553 1.24 29.57 8.68
CA LYS A 553 2.38 29.46 7.76
C LYS A 553 3.66 29.25 8.59
N ILE A 554 3.75 28.16 9.33
CA ILE A 554 5.06 27.54 9.54
C ILE A 554 5.49 27.13 8.13
N LYS A 555 6.69 27.54 7.70
CA LYS A 555 7.29 27.01 6.47
C LYS A 555 7.50 25.51 6.68
N SER A 556 6.45 24.72 6.43
CA SER A 556 6.54 23.28 6.31
C SER A 556 7.62 23.00 5.29
N GLY A 557 8.56 22.11 5.62
CA GLY A 557 9.54 21.62 4.65
C GLY A 557 8.84 21.18 3.35
N PRO A 558 9.59 21.06 2.24
CA PRO A 558 9.00 20.68 0.97
C PRO A 558 8.15 19.40 1.14
N MET A 559 6.85 19.51 0.87
CA MET A 559 5.89 18.42 1.08
C MET A 559 6.06 17.34 0.01
N ILE A 560 5.93 16.08 0.42
CA ILE A 560 5.71 14.97 -0.51
C ILE A 560 4.32 15.16 -1.11
N ARG A 561 4.27 15.73 -2.31
CA ARG A 561 3.01 16.00 -3.04
C ARG A 561 2.08 14.78 -3.04
N VAL A 562 0.80 14.99 -2.72
CA VAL A 562 -0.28 14.08 -3.09
C VAL A 562 -0.30 14.00 -4.62
N GLN A 563 -0.24 12.79 -5.16
CA GLN A 563 -0.38 12.59 -6.60
C GLN A 563 -1.31 11.41 -6.83
N VAL A 564 -2.32 11.64 -7.68
CA VAL A 564 -3.14 10.59 -8.28
C VAL A 564 -2.21 9.66 -9.07
N GLU A 565 -2.40 8.34 -8.96
CA GLU A 565 -1.62 7.31 -9.67
C GLU A 565 -1.52 7.67 -11.16
N SER A 566 -0.33 8.11 -11.63
CA SER A 566 0.07 8.13 -13.05
C SER A 566 1.21 9.12 -13.42
N VAL A 567 1.48 10.17 -12.63
CA VAL A 567 2.14 11.37 -13.23
C VAL A 567 3.65 11.53 -12.98
N LYS A 568 4.33 10.72 -12.15
CA LYS A 568 5.74 11.02 -11.80
C LYS A 568 6.86 10.32 -12.58
N ARG A 569 6.58 9.51 -13.60
CA ARG A 569 7.65 9.04 -14.52
C ARG A 569 7.98 10.04 -15.66
N ARG A 570 7.53 11.31 -15.58
CA ARG A 570 7.68 12.32 -16.66
C ARG A 570 8.30 13.65 -16.21
N LYS A 571 9.55 13.64 -15.74
CA LYS A 571 10.41 14.84 -15.82
C LYS A 571 11.86 14.47 -16.13
N THR A 572 12.05 13.98 -17.33
CA THR A 572 13.26 14.16 -18.13
C THR A 572 12.78 14.64 -19.48
N GLU A 573 12.51 15.95 -19.54
CA GLU A 573 12.58 16.84 -20.70
C GLU A 573 11.84 18.16 -20.38
N GLY A 574 12.41 19.26 -20.83
CA GLY A 574 12.23 20.60 -20.28
C GLY A 574 10.78 21.10 -20.19
N SER A 575 10.37 21.48 -18.98
CA SER A 575 9.35 22.52 -18.79
C SER A 575 9.78 23.45 -17.66
N GLY A 576 10.88 24.17 -17.89
CA GLY A 576 11.28 25.31 -17.09
C GLY A 576 10.45 26.54 -17.48
N ARG A 577 9.85 27.19 -16.48
CA ARG A 577 9.28 28.54 -16.60
C ARG A 577 10.31 29.46 -17.28
N LYS A 578 9.90 30.13 -18.36
CA LYS A 578 10.65 31.19 -19.04
C LYS A 578 11.14 32.23 -18.01
N ARG A 579 12.44 32.23 -17.71
CA ARG A 579 13.17 33.47 -17.37
C ARG A 579 13.84 33.91 -18.68
N LYS A 580 13.45 35.10 -19.16
CA LYS A 580 14.13 35.80 -20.26
C LYS A 580 15.56 36.12 -19.84
N LEU A 581 16.52 35.91 -20.74
CA LEU A 581 17.75 36.72 -20.99
C LEU A 581 18.42 36.15 -22.28
N PRO A 582 19.26 36.92 -22.99
CA PRO A 582 19.11 37.16 -24.42
C PRO A 582 19.92 36.24 -25.34
N ALA A 583 19.52 36.28 -26.60
CA ALA A 583 19.98 35.48 -27.72
C ALA A 583 21.48 35.62 -28.02
N SER A 584 22.11 34.50 -28.32
CA SER A 584 23.15 34.44 -29.35
C SER A 584 23.08 33.10 -30.09
N ILE A 585 23.37 33.23 -31.37
CA ILE A 585 23.18 32.31 -32.48
C ILE A 585 24.30 31.26 -32.49
N ILE A 586 23.99 30.00 -32.82
CA ILE A 586 24.71 29.15 -33.79
C ILE A 586 23.85 27.91 -34.08
N LYS A 587 23.95 27.50 -35.35
CA LYS A 587 23.13 26.61 -36.15
C LYS A 587 23.38 25.12 -35.92
N ASP A 588 22.34 24.35 -36.26
CA ASP A 588 22.31 22.99 -36.84
C ASP A 588 23.09 21.84 -36.17
N LYS A 589 22.33 20.85 -35.67
CA LYS A 589 22.43 19.46 -36.17
C LYS A 589 21.27 18.58 -35.72
N GLU A 590 20.91 17.73 -36.66
CA GLU A 590 19.69 16.94 -36.83
C GLU A 590 19.62 15.70 -35.92
N ASN A 591 18.39 15.21 -35.77
CA ASN A 591 17.93 13.80 -35.64
C ASN A 591 18.97 12.74 -35.28
N LEU A 592 18.69 11.93 -34.26
CA LEU A 592 18.99 10.49 -34.25
C LEU A 592 18.08 9.76 -33.23
N ASP A 593 17.05 9.11 -33.77
CA ASP A 593 16.41 7.90 -33.21
C ASP A 593 17.46 6.78 -33.13
N PHE A 594 17.41 5.93 -32.10
CA PHE A 594 18.07 4.63 -32.12
C PHE A 594 17.18 3.52 -31.54
N GLN A 595 16.58 2.76 -32.45
CA GLN A 595 16.36 1.32 -32.33
C GLN A 595 17.38 0.62 -33.22
N ALA A 596 18.22 -0.25 -32.67
CA ALA A 596 18.78 -1.43 -33.34
C ALA A 596 19.53 -2.29 -32.32
N ILE A 597 19.10 -3.54 -32.16
CA ILE A 597 19.85 -4.65 -31.57
C ILE A 597 20.49 -5.40 -32.75
N PRO A 598 21.78 -5.76 -32.75
CA PRO A 598 22.32 -6.68 -33.74
C PRO A 598 22.08 -8.14 -33.32
N SER A 599 21.82 -8.94 -34.35
CA SER A 599 21.68 -10.40 -34.46
C SER A 599 22.46 -11.28 -33.48
#